data_AF-A0A257R4Q1-F1
#
_entry.id   AF-A0A257R4Q1-F1
#
_cell.length_a   1.000
_cell.length_b   1.000
_cell.length_c   1.000
_cell.angle_alpha   90.00
_cell.angle_beta   90.00
_cell.angle_gamma   90.00
#
_symmetry.space_group_name_H-M   'P 1'
#
loop_
_entity.id
_entity.type
_entity.pdbx_description
1 polymer ?
#
loop_
_entity_poly.entity_id
_entity_poly.type
_entity_poly.pdbx_seq_one_letter_code
_entity_poly.pdbx_strand_id
1 'polypeptide(L)'
;MSPLGASVMRFCRVRRSGLKLAIGILLAAMTCARAAAPARRPAFPLASEAAIFNHVGHRFTVFRFRDDPLIVVIDCPDLEAQGLMFDRIAALIEKAATPRDRVLDEAAFHRALAAANLSVATYYYGNDYPAAALRRFYRLAGAERVTLTKQERRLEQIAREEGFLRPGANGAVISIPQAAGSRRVGWQTRAVILRHELAHGAYFTLPAYRAYVHHFYDTAMTAREQAAFRGFLVASGYDPADRDLIVNETIAYMVFTRDPNFFAAATVGLSAARLASLRRRFVGGMPHFWLRRMASAPLPAHHAPPLPGASGTGSFRDR
;
A
#
# COMPACT_ATOMS: atom_id res chain seq x y z
N MET A 1 46.07 -45.73 -15.10
CA MET A 1 46.27 -44.30 -14.77
C MET A 1 45.06 -43.84 -13.97
N SER A 2 45.22 -43.82 -12.64
CA SER A 2 44.28 -43.31 -11.63
C SER A 2 45.12 -42.89 -10.41
N PRO A 3 44.89 -41.70 -9.80
CA PRO A 3 45.62 -41.25 -8.59
C PRO A 3 44.91 -41.75 -7.31
N LEU A 4 45.62 -42.23 -6.28
CA LEU A 4 46.31 -41.50 -5.18
C LEU A 4 45.37 -40.49 -4.47
N GLY A 5 45.16 -40.49 -3.16
CA GLY A 5 45.76 -41.25 -2.07
C GLY A 5 45.07 -40.99 -0.71
N ALA A 6 45.33 -41.96 0.18
CA ALA A 6 45.04 -42.11 1.62
C ALA A 6 45.56 -40.95 2.51
N SER A 7 45.42 -40.91 3.84
CA SER A 7 44.46 -41.38 4.87
C SER A 7 44.97 -40.79 6.20
N VAL A 8 44.02 -40.58 7.10
CA VAL A 8 44.02 -40.24 8.54
C VAL A 8 45.19 -40.75 9.40
N MET A 9 45.65 -39.95 10.38
CA MET A 9 45.94 -40.43 11.75
C MET A 9 45.96 -39.35 12.84
N ARG A 10 45.71 -39.79 14.08
CA ARG A 10 45.21 -39.10 15.28
C ARG A 10 46.27 -39.05 16.41
N PHE A 11 46.14 -38.01 17.28
CA PHE A 11 46.42 -37.89 18.73
C PHE A 11 47.79 -38.31 19.34
N CYS A 12 48.40 -37.47 20.21
CA CYS A 12 48.36 -37.59 21.70
C CYS A 12 49.27 -36.58 22.47
N ARG A 13 48.75 -36.05 23.61
CA ARG A 13 49.39 -35.52 24.87
C ARG A 13 50.34 -34.30 24.79
N VAL A 14 50.40 -33.37 25.77
CA VAL A 14 50.75 -33.52 27.20
C VAL A 14 50.24 -32.33 28.05
N ARG A 15 49.87 -32.60 29.31
CA ARG A 15 49.56 -31.63 30.39
C ARG A 15 50.82 -30.95 30.96
N ARG A 16 50.73 -29.68 31.36
CA ARG A 16 51.47 -29.14 32.53
C ARG A 16 50.62 -28.11 33.30
N SER A 17 50.57 -28.31 34.61
CA SER A 17 49.99 -27.43 35.61
C SER A 17 51.04 -26.42 36.10
N GLY A 18 50.64 -25.21 36.50
CA GLY A 18 51.56 -24.28 37.16
C GLY A 18 50.95 -22.92 37.52
N LEU A 19 50.54 -22.81 38.79
CA LEU A 19 50.72 -21.68 39.72
C LEU A 19 50.07 -20.30 39.47
N LYS A 20 49.46 -19.82 40.56
CA LYS A 20 48.67 -18.60 40.74
C LYS A 20 49.56 -17.35 40.88
N LEU A 21 49.11 -16.21 40.34
CA LEU A 21 49.38 -14.90 40.95
C LEU A 21 48.18 -13.96 40.71
N ALA A 22 47.68 -13.40 41.81
CA ALA A 22 46.55 -12.49 41.85
C ALA A 22 46.99 -11.06 41.48
N ILE A 23 46.22 -10.40 40.61
CA ILE A 23 46.17 -8.94 40.51
C ILE A 23 44.70 -8.55 40.46
N GLY A 24 44.27 -7.85 41.51
CA GLY A 24 42.93 -7.29 41.61
C GLY A 24 42.75 -6.13 40.64
N ILE A 25 41.62 -6.13 39.93
CA ILE A 25 41.08 -4.94 39.27
C ILE A 25 39.61 -4.87 39.67
N LEU A 26 39.30 -3.88 40.52
CA LEU A 26 37.95 -3.35 40.69
C LEU A 26 37.44 -2.92 39.31
N LEU A 27 36.53 -3.68 38.70
CA LEU A 27 35.68 -3.18 37.63
C LEU A 27 34.41 -2.62 38.26
N ALA A 28 34.40 -1.30 38.43
CA ALA A 28 33.22 -0.54 38.75
C ALA A 28 32.11 -0.89 37.75
N ALA A 29 31.03 -1.46 38.26
CA ALA A 29 29.79 -1.63 37.51
C ALA A 29 29.19 -0.24 37.23
N MET A 30 29.63 0.40 36.15
CA MET A 30 28.87 1.48 35.52
C MET A 30 27.63 0.87 34.87
N THR A 31 26.57 0.70 35.66
CA THR A 31 25.21 0.64 35.12
C THR A 31 24.92 1.97 34.44
N CYS A 32 25.24 2.06 33.15
CA CYS A 32 24.63 3.04 32.25
C CYS A 32 23.14 2.72 32.20
N ALA A 33 22.38 3.30 33.14
CA ALA A 33 20.94 3.45 33.01
C ALA A 33 20.72 4.28 31.74
N ARG A 34 20.53 3.59 30.62
CA ARG A 34 20.15 4.18 29.35
C ARG A 34 18.75 4.73 29.59
N ALA A 35 18.66 6.04 29.87
CA ALA A 35 17.38 6.73 30.00
C ALA A 35 16.54 6.33 28.77
N ALA A 36 15.45 5.61 29.02
CA ALA A 36 14.55 5.21 27.97
C ALA A 36 14.08 6.51 27.30
N ALA A 37 14.48 6.72 26.05
CA ALA A 37 14.00 7.85 25.28
C ALA A 37 12.47 7.85 25.37
N PRO A 38 11.83 8.99 25.65
CA PRO A 38 10.38 9.03 25.81
C PRO A 38 9.74 8.38 24.60
N ALA A 39 8.84 7.42 24.84
CA ALA A 39 8.12 6.73 23.79
C ALA A 39 7.48 7.78 22.87
N ARG A 40 8.01 7.88 21.65
CA ARG A 40 7.56 8.88 20.68
C ARG A 40 6.07 8.63 20.47
N ARG A 41 5.22 9.61 20.78
CA ARG A 41 3.78 9.50 20.51
C ARG A 41 3.59 9.02 19.07
N PRO A 42 2.71 8.04 18.81
CA PRO A 42 2.44 7.64 17.44
C PRO A 42 2.02 8.88 16.63
N ALA A 43 2.71 9.12 15.51
CA ALA A 43 2.60 10.37 14.76
C ALA A 43 1.19 10.61 14.21
N PHE A 44 0.45 9.54 13.89
CA PHE A 44 -0.91 9.59 13.36
C PHE A 44 -1.84 8.62 14.11
N PRO A 45 -3.14 8.95 14.23
CA PRO A 45 -4.12 8.10 14.91
C PRO A 45 -4.37 6.79 14.17
N LEU A 46 -4.61 5.72 14.93
CA LEU A 46 -5.05 4.43 14.40
C LEU A 46 -6.55 4.47 14.08
N ALA A 47 -6.92 4.09 12.86
CA ALA A 47 -8.31 4.06 12.42
C ALA A 47 -8.66 2.74 11.72
N SER A 48 -9.88 2.23 11.97
CA SER A 48 -10.44 1.10 11.23
C SER A 48 -10.93 1.54 9.85
N GLU A 49 -11.17 0.59 8.94
CA GLU A 49 -11.72 0.87 7.61
C GLU A 49 -13.00 1.71 7.69
N ALA A 50 -13.95 1.32 8.55
CA ALA A 50 -15.20 2.05 8.73
C ALA A 50 -15.00 3.50 9.25
N ALA A 51 -13.96 3.73 10.06
CA ALA A 51 -13.68 5.06 10.59
C ALA A 51 -13.03 5.97 9.54
N ILE A 52 -12.08 5.43 8.76
CA ILE A 52 -11.46 6.11 7.62
C ILE A 52 -12.52 6.42 6.56
N PHE A 53 -13.35 5.44 6.24
CA PHE A 53 -14.42 5.57 5.26
C PHE A 53 -15.39 6.70 5.63
N ASN A 54 -15.89 6.72 6.87
CA ASN A 54 -16.87 7.71 7.34
C ASN A 54 -16.25 9.07 7.71
N HIS A 55 -14.94 9.21 7.70
CA HIS A 55 -14.30 10.50 7.95
C HIS A 55 -14.65 11.48 6.81
N VAL A 56 -15.22 12.62 7.17
CA VAL A 56 -15.51 13.75 6.28
C VAL A 56 -14.58 14.89 6.66
N GLY A 57 -13.58 15.14 5.82
CA GLY A 57 -12.64 16.24 6.01
C GLY A 57 -12.53 17.13 4.78
N HIS A 58 -12.35 18.43 4.99
CA HIS A 58 -12.05 19.39 3.91
C HIS A 58 -10.55 19.68 3.78
N ARG A 59 -9.71 18.87 4.43
CA ARG A 59 -8.24 18.98 4.44
C ARG A 59 -7.65 17.58 4.48
N PHE A 60 -6.38 17.46 4.05
CA PHE A 60 -5.62 16.23 4.20
C PHE A 60 -5.65 15.73 5.64
N THR A 61 -6.08 14.49 5.83
CA THR A 61 -6.04 13.81 7.13
C THR A 61 -5.25 12.53 6.98
N VAL A 62 -4.38 12.25 7.94
CA VAL A 62 -3.50 11.09 7.90
C VAL A 62 -3.88 10.13 9.01
N PHE A 63 -4.07 8.87 8.65
CA PHE A 63 -4.33 7.78 9.57
C PHE A 63 -3.25 6.72 9.43
N ARG A 64 -3.05 5.93 10.49
CA ARG A 64 -2.51 4.58 10.36
C ARG A 64 -3.66 3.59 10.36
N PHE A 65 -3.60 2.61 9.48
CA PHE A 65 -4.63 1.57 9.46
C PHE A 65 -4.50 0.68 10.69
N ARG A 66 -5.61 0.46 11.40
CA ARG A 66 -5.59 -0.22 12.72
C ARG A 66 -5.10 -1.66 12.63
N ASP A 67 -5.54 -2.41 11.61
CA ASP A 67 -5.20 -3.83 11.48
C ASP A 67 -3.81 -4.07 10.89
N ASP A 68 -3.20 -3.05 10.27
CA ASP A 68 -1.80 -3.03 9.83
C ASP A 68 -1.23 -1.61 9.92
N PRO A 69 -0.61 -1.25 11.07
CA PRO A 69 -0.08 0.10 11.28
C PRO A 69 1.09 0.51 10.37
N LEU A 70 1.62 -0.40 9.54
CA LEU A 70 2.59 -0.06 8.50
C LEU A 70 1.93 0.55 7.25
N ILE A 71 0.61 0.52 7.17
CA ILE A 71 -0.19 1.19 6.14
C ILE A 71 -0.62 2.56 6.66
N VAL A 72 -0.14 3.61 5.99
CA VAL A 72 -0.51 5.00 6.23
C VAL A 72 -1.55 5.39 5.18
N VAL A 73 -2.69 5.88 5.64
CA VAL A 73 -3.80 6.30 4.77
C VAL A 73 -3.88 7.81 4.75
N ILE A 74 -3.79 8.40 3.56
CA ILE A 74 -3.97 9.84 3.34
C ILE A 74 -5.36 10.06 2.75
N ASP A 75 -6.23 10.63 3.56
CA ASP A 75 -7.58 11.03 3.16
C ASP A 75 -7.55 12.45 2.58
N CYS A 76 -7.73 12.54 1.27
CA CYS A 76 -7.58 13.74 0.47
C CYS A 76 -8.91 14.49 0.34
N PRO A 77 -8.93 15.83 0.44
CA PRO A 77 -10.18 16.61 0.38
C PRO A 77 -10.91 16.50 -0.96
N ASP A 78 -10.21 16.16 -2.05
CA ASP A 78 -10.75 15.88 -3.37
C ASP A 78 -9.70 15.15 -4.24
N LEU A 79 -10.07 14.83 -5.49
CA LEU A 79 -9.20 14.18 -6.46
C LEU A 79 -8.06 15.08 -6.95
N GLU A 80 -8.25 16.39 -7.01
CA GLU A 80 -7.20 17.30 -7.49
C GLU A 80 -6.07 17.41 -6.47
N ALA A 81 -6.43 17.60 -5.19
CA ALA A 81 -5.49 17.59 -4.09
C ALA A 81 -4.73 16.26 -3.98
N GLN A 82 -5.41 15.13 -4.23
CA GLN A 82 -4.79 13.82 -4.34
C GLN A 82 -3.79 13.78 -5.49
N GLY A 83 -4.20 14.14 -6.70
CA GLY A 83 -3.32 14.08 -7.87
C GLY A 83 -2.09 14.98 -7.75
N LEU A 84 -2.24 16.18 -7.20
CA LEU A 84 -1.12 17.10 -6.91
C LEU A 84 -0.09 16.50 -5.94
N MET A 85 -0.48 15.53 -5.12
CA MET A 85 0.40 14.85 -4.17
C MET A 85 1.07 13.60 -4.76
N PHE A 86 0.37 12.84 -5.61
CA PHE A 86 0.78 11.48 -5.97
C PHE A 86 1.06 11.26 -7.46
N ASP A 87 0.46 12.03 -8.38
CA ASP A 87 0.43 11.62 -9.78
C ASP A 87 1.83 11.57 -10.44
N ARG A 88 2.78 12.41 -10.01
CA ARG A 88 4.16 12.32 -10.52
C ARG A 88 4.90 11.08 -10.01
N ILE A 89 4.48 10.52 -8.88
CA ILE A 89 4.96 9.21 -8.40
C ILE A 89 4.34 8.13 -9.29
N ALA A 90 3.04 8.19 -9.56
CA ALA A 90 2.37 7.25 -10.47
C ALA A 90 2.98 7.27 -11.88
N ALA A 91 3.30 8.47 -12.39
CA ALA A 91 4.02 8.63 -13.66
C ALA A 91 5.40 7.94 -13.62
N LEU A 92 6.13 8.04 -12.52
CA LEU A 92 7.43 7.40 -12.39
C LEU A 92 7.35 5.87 -12.24
N ILE A 93 6.33 5.37 -11.53
CA ILE A 93 6.28 4.00 -11.00
C ILE A 93 5.33 3.10 -11.77
N GLU A 94 4.23 3.62 -12.30
CA GLU A 94 3.13 2.78 -12.78
C GLU A 94 2.82 2.97 -14.27
N LYS A 95 2.89 4.20 -14.79
CA LYS A 95 2.39 4.53 -16.14
C LYS A 95 3.39 4.26 -17.27
N ALA A 96 2.96 3.56 -18.31
CA ALA A 96 3.83 3.08 -19.38
C ALA A 96 4.46 4.20 -20.24
N ALA A 97 3.74 5.31 -20.40
CA ALA A 97 4.12 6.39 -21.32
C ALA A 97 5.12 7.40 -20.75
N THR A 98 5.64 7.16 -19.54
CA THR A 98 6.48 8.08 -18.78
C THR A 98 7.81 7.43 -18.39
N PRO A 99 8.89 8.22 -18.31
CA PRO A 99 10.22 7.68 -18.06
C PRO A 99 10.30 7.06 -16.67
N ARG A 100 11.03 5.95 -16.58
CA ARG A 100 11.24 5.23 -15.32
C ARG A 100 12.47 5.68 -14.59
N ASP A 101 13.44 6.27 -15.27
CA ASP A 101 14.74 6.62 -14.74
C ASP A 101 14.81 8.04 -14.14
N ARG A 102 13.81 8.88 -14.38
CA ARG A 102 13.79 10.29 -13.94
C ARG A 102 12.41 10.78 -13.52
N VAL A 103 12.36 11.81 -12.66
CA VAL A 103 11.10 12.44 -12.24
C VAL A 103 10.73 13.52 -13.26
N LEU A 104 9.48 13.53 -13.73
CA LEU A 104 9.01 14.61 -14.59
C LEU A 104 8.91 15.91 -13.78
N ASP A 105 9.47 17.00 -14.33
CA ASP A 105 9.13 18.34 -13.83
C ASP A 105 7.65 18.66 -14.11
N GLU A 106 7.16 19.76 -13.53
CA GLU A 106 5.75 20.15 -13.62
C GLU A 106 5.30 20.35 -15.09
N ALA A 107 6.12 21.02 -15.90
CA ALA A 107 5.80 21.28 -17.30
C ALA A 107 5.75 19.99 -18.14
N ALA A 108 6.70 19.08 -17.94
CA ALA A 108 6.73 17.78 -18.61
C ALA A 108 5.58 16.88 -18.17
N PHE A 109 5.23 16.90 -16.88
CA PHE A 109 4.11 16.16 -16.36
C PHE A 109 2.77 16.67 -16.93
N HIS A 110 2.56 17.98 -17.00
CA HIS A 110 1.37 18.54 -17.65
C HIS A 110 1.26 18.19 -19.14
N ARG A 111 2.39 18.14 -19.87
CA ARG A 111 2.39 17.65 -21.26
C ARG A 111 2.00 16.17 -21.35
N ALA A 112 2.47 15.34 -20.43
CA ALA A 112 2.10 13.92 -20.39
C ALA A 112 0.60 13.73 -20.10
N LEU A 113 0.03 14.51 -19.16
CA LEU A 113 -1.40 14.52 -18.89
C LEU A 113 -2.22 14.93 -20.12
N ALA A 114 -1.84 16.03 -20.78
CA ALA A 114 -2.51 16.53 -21.97
C ALA A 114 -2.46 15.49 -23.12
N ALA A 115 -1.32 14.85 -23.34
CA ALA A 115 -1.16 13.80 -24.36
C ALA A 115 -2.05 12.57 -24.09
N ALA A 116 -2.36 12.29 -22.83
CA ALA A 116 -3.27 11.21 -22.43
C ALA A 116 -4.74 11.65 -22.35
N ASN A 117 -5.06 12.92 -22.63
CA ASN A 117 -6.37 13.52 -22.40
C ASN A 117 -6.86 13.36 -20.94
N LEU A 118 -5.95 13.54 -19.99
CA LEU A 118 -6.20 13.46 -18.56
C LEU A 118 -5.92 14.81 -17.90
N SER A 119 -6.48 15.01 -16.71
CA SER A 119 -6.09 16.06 -15.79
C SER A 119 -5.58 15.46 -14.48
N VAL A 120 -5.05 16.31 -13.61
CA VAL A 120 -4.62 15.92 -12.25
C VAL A 120 -5.78 15.25 -11.48
N ALA A 121 -7.01 15.71 -11.68
CA ALA A 121 -8.19 15.14 -11.01
C ALA A 121 -8.73 13.86 -11.68
N THR A 122 -8.15 13.41 -12.80
CA THR A 122 -8.63 12.22 -13.54
C THR A 122 -7.53 11.20 -13.82
N TYR A 123 -6.31 11.44 -13.36
CA TYR A 123 -5.19 10.53 -13.60
C TYR A 123 -5.35 9.23 -12.81
N TYR A 124 -5.76 9.35 -11.55
CA TYR A 124 -6.07 8.25 -10.64
C TYR A 124 -7.20 8.58 -9.67
N TYR A 125 -7.92 7.55 -9.24
CA TYR A 125 -8.96 7.65 -8.21
C TYR A 125 -8.46 7.28 -6.81
N GLY A 126 -7.44 6.44 -6.70
CA GLY A 126 -6.68 6.12 -5.49
C GLY A 126 -5.22 5.90 -5.90
N ASN A 127 -4.32 5.95 -4.93
CA ASN A 127 -2.90 5.71 -5.18
C ASN A 127 -2.30 4.94 -4.02
N ASP A 128 -1.39 4.02 -4.31
CA ASP A 128 -0.68 3.19 -3.35
C ASP A 128 0.81 3.13 -3.68
N TYR A 129 1.67 3.31 -2.67
CA TYR A 129 3.12 3.24 -2.85
C TYR A 129 3.80 2.53 -1.68
N PRO A 130 4.69 1.55 -1.95
CA PRO A 130 5.57 1.04 -0.93
C PRO A 130 6.60 2.12 -0.54
N ALA A 131 7.12 2.04 0.68
CA ALA A 131 8.19 2.93 1.16
C ALA A 131 9.39 3.02 0.20
N ALA A 132 9.72 1.93 -0.50
CA ALA A 132 10.76 1.89 -1.50
C ALA A 132 10.49 2.79 -2.72
N ALA A 133 9.24 2.89 -3.19
CA ALA A 133 8.84 3.75 -4.29
C ALA A 133 8.94 5.24 -3.89
N LEU A 134 8.48 5.60 -2.69
CA LEU A 134 8.63 6.95 -2.16
C LEU A 134 10.11 7.37 -2.06
N ARG A 135 10.96 6.49 -1.50
CA ARG A 135 12.40 6.72 -1.41
C ARG A 135 13.04 6.90 -2.79
N ARG A 136 12.60 6.12 -3.78
CA ARG A 136 13.07 6.22 -5.17
C ARG A 136 12.70 7.57 -5.78
N PHE A 137 11.45 7.98 -5.65
CA PHE A 137 10.95 9.26 -6.15
C PHE A 137 11.74 10.44 -5.59
N TYR A 138 11.83 10.57 -4.26
CA TYR A 138 12.51 11.70 -3.64
C TYR A 138 14.02 11.71 -3.89
N ARG A 139 14.65 10.54 -4.03
CA ARG A 139 16.07 10.45 -4.42
C ARG A 139 16.29 10.98 -5.84
N LEU A 140 15.46 10.58 -6.80
CA LEU A 140 15.59 11.03 -8.20
C LEU A 140 15.28 12.53 -8.31
N ALA A 141 14.18 12.99 -7.70
CA ALA A 141 13.84 14.41 -7.67
C ALA A 141 14.97 15.27 -7.09
N GLY A 142 15.60 14.82 -5.99
CA GLY A 142 16.74 15.51 -5.40
C GLY A 142 17.99 15.50 -6.29
N ALA A 143 18.32 14.37 -6.91
CA ALA A 143 19.48 14.24 -7.81
C ALA A 143 19.35 15.14 -9.05
N GLU A 144 18.14 15.27 -9.58
CA GLU A 144 17.83 16.05 -10.77
C GLU A 144 17.45 17.51 -10.45
N ARG A 145 17.40 17.87 -9.16
CA ARG A 145 16.96 19.19 -8.68
C ARG A 145 15.54 19.55 -9.16
N VAL A 146 14.66 18.57 -9.28
CA VAL A 146 13.25 18.78 -9.58
C VAL A 146 12.58 19.47 -8.40
N THR A 147 11.95 20.61 -8.65
CA THR A 147 11.16 21.32 -7.64
C THR A 147 9.95 20.48 -7.24
N LEU A 148 9.81 20.23 -5.94
CA LEU A 148 8.62 19.58 -5.37
C LEU A 148 7.47 20.59 -5.25
N THR A 149 6.23 20.14 -5.40
CA THR A 149 5.04 20.93 -5.09
C THR A 149 4.86 21.06 -3.58
N LYS A 150 3.88 21.87 -3.13
CA LYS A 150 3.55 21.96 -1.69
C LYS A 150 3.04 20.61 -1.16
N GLN A 151 2.26 19.90 -1.95
CA GLN A 151 1.64 18.63 -1.63
C GLN A 151 2.67 17.50 -1.56
N GLU A 152 3.63 17.46 -2.50
CA GLU A 152 4.70 16.47 -2.47
C GLU A 152 5.68 16.69 -1.32
N ARG A 153 5.96 17.95 -0.95
CA ARG A 153 6.71 18.25 0.28
C ARG A 153 5.97 17.79 1.53
N ARG A 154 4.64 17.91 1.53
CA ARG A 154 3.82 17.39 2.64
C ARG A 154 3.90 15.86 2.71
N LEU A 155 3.83 15.17 1.59
CA LEU A 155 4.04 13.71 1.53
C LEU A 155 5.46 13.33 1.97
N GLU A 156 6.47 14.12 1.61
CA GLU A 156 7.85 13.88 2.01
C GLU A 156 7.99 13.96 3.54
N GLN A 157 7.37 14.97 4.14
CA GLN A 157 7.34 15.13 5.59
C GLN A 157 6.67 13.92 6.26
N ILE A 158 5.51 13.49 5.77
CA ILE A 158 4.81 12.30 6.27
C ILE A 158 5.73 11.06 6.17
N ALA A 159 6.33 10.84 5.00
CA ALA A 159 7.24 9.71 4.78
C ALA A 159 8.49 9.76 5.69
N ARG A 160 8.99 10.94 6.03
CA ARG A 160 10.11 11.12 7.00
C ARG A 160 9.67 10.84 8.43
N GLU A 161 8.49 11.32 8.83
CA GLU A 161 7.93 11.09 10.17
C GLU A 161 7.67 9.59 10.42
N GLU A 162 7.20 8.88 9.40
CA GLU A 162 6.99 7.42 9.40
C GLU A 162 8.28 6.61 9.22
N GLY A 163 9.39 7.26 8.83
CA GLY A 163 10.67 6.60 8.60
C GLY A 163 10.75 5.82 7.28
N PHE A 164 9.79 5.98 6.36
CA PHE A 164 9.73 5.30 5.07
C PHE A 164 10.88 5.67 4.13
N LEU A 165 11.49 6.85 4.30
CA LEU A 165 12.65 7.25 3.50
C LEU A 165 13.96 6.58 3.93
N ARG A 166 13.98 5.82 5.03
CA ARG A 166 15.17 5.07 5.47
C ARG A 166 15.43 3.88 4.55
N PRO A 167 16.70 3.49 4.30
CA PRO A 167 17.01 2.25 3.57
C PRO A 167 16.35 1.04 4.23
N GLY A 168 15.79 0.14 3.43
CA GLY A 168 15.15 -1.10 3.94
C GLY A 168 13.85 -0.90 4.71
N ALA A 169 13.33 0.33 4.84
CA ALA A 169 12.03 0.56 5.48
C ALA A 169 10.92 -0.22 4.77
N ASN A 170 10.07 -0.87 5.58
CA ASN A 170 8.85 -1.53 5.14
C ASN A 170 7.65 -0.65 5.51
N GLY A 171 6.67 -0.55 4.63
CA GLY A 171 5.50 0.30 4.81
C GLY A 171 4.83 0.65 3.49
N ALA A 172 3.59 1.10 3.59
CA ALA A 172 2.78 1.55 2.47
C ALA A 172 2.17 2.91 2.78
N VAL A 173 2.09 3.76 1.77
CA VAL A 173 1.19 4.91 1.77
C VAL A 173 0.09 4.62 0.77
N ILE A 174 -1.15 4.80 1.19
CA ILE A 174 -2.31 4.75 0.30
C ILE A 174 -3.10 6.06 0.39
N SER A 175 -3.85 6.39 -0.66
CA SER A 175 -4.66 7.60 -0.71
C SER A 175 -6.09 7.32 -1.13
N ILE A 176 -7.01 8.07 -0.55
CA ILE A 176 -8.44 8.03 -0.91
C ILE A 176 -8.99 9.46 -1.06
N PRO A 177 -9.87 9.72 -2.02
CA PRO A 177 -10.53 11.01 -2.18
C PRO A 177 -11.82 11.06 -1.37
N GLN A 178 -12.18 12.25 -0.90
CA GLN A 178 -13.45 12.49 -0.23
C GLN A 178 -14.66 12.26 -1.15
N ALA A 179 -15.71 11.70 -0.55
CA ALA A 179 -17.00 11.52 -1.22
C ALA A 179 -17.89 12.78 -1.11
N ALA A 180 -17.73 13.56 -0.03
CA ALA A 180 -18.54 14.74 0.20
C ALA A 180 -18.20 15.85 -0.80
N GLY A 181 -19.21 16.40 -1.48
CA GLY A 181 -19.06 17.56 -2.38
C GLY A 181 -18.50 17.25 -3.78
N SER A 182 -18.11 15.99 -4.06
CA SER A 182 -17.64 15.57 -5.39
C SER A 182 -18.79 15.00 -6.23
N ARG A 183 -18.94 15.46 -7.48
CA ARG A 183 -19.82 14.80 -8.46
C ARG A 183 -19.24 13.47 -8.98
N ARG A 184 -17.94 13.23 -8.79
CA ARG A 184 -17.21 12.09 -9.36
C ARG A 184 -17.04 10.94 -8.37
N VAL A 185 -16.93 11.25 -7.08
CA VAL A 185 -16.69 10.27 -6.02
C VAL A 185 -17.90 10.26 -5.11
N GLY A 186 -18.80 9.29 -5.29
CA GLY A 186 -19.86 9.01 -4.33
C GLY A 186 -19.35 8.17 -3.15
N TRP A 187 -20.19 8.00 -2.13
CA TRP A 187 -19.88 7.15 -0.97
C TRP A 187 -19.56 5.71 -1.37
N GLN A 188 -20.32 5.12 -2.30
CA GLN A 188 -20.05 3.79 -2.80
C GLN A 188 -18.67 3.70 -3.48
N THR A 189 -18.34 4.67 -4.36
CA THR A 189 -17.03 4.77 -5.01
C THR A 189 -15.90 4.85 -4.00
N ARG A 190 -16.03 5.71 -2.98
CA ARG A 190 -15.02 5.83 -1.91
C ARG A 190 -14.81 4.52 -1.16
N ALA A 191 -15.88 3.76 -0.90
CA ALA A 191 -15.78 2.46 -0.24
C ALA A 191 -14.99 1.45 -1.09
N VAL A 192 -15.27 1.41 -2.40
CA VAL A 192 -14.57 0.55 -3.37
C VAL A 192 -13.09 0.92 -3.43
N ILE A 193 -12.77 2.22 -3.59
CA ILE A 193 -11.39 2.71 -3.63
C ILE A 193 -10.67 2.32 -2.34
N LEU A 194 -11.19 2.69 -1.17
CA LEU A 194 -10.51 2.38 0.10
C LEU A 194 -10.18 0.89 0.24
N ARG A 195 -11.09 -0.01 -0.13
CA ARG A 195 -10.83 -1.44 -0.01
C ARG A 195 -9.81 -1.95 -1.02
N HIS A 196 -9.85 -1.43 -2.25
CA HIS A 196 -8.86 -1.68 -3.28
C HIS A 196 -7.47 -1.26 -2.80
N GLU A 197 -7.34 -0.02 -2.34
CA GLU A 197 -6.08 0.54 -1.84
C GLU A 197 -5.53 -0.21 -0.61
N LEU A 198 -6.39 -0.62 0.33
CA LEU A 198 -5.97 -1.43 1.47
C LEU A 198 -5.40 -2.80 1.04
N ALA A 199 -5.90 -3.38 -0.05
CA ALA A 199 -5.34 -4.62 -0.57
C ALA A 199 -3.91 -4.44 -1.10
N HIS A 200 -3.62 -3.29 -1.74
CA HIS A 200 -2.25 -2.93 -2.10
C HIS A 200 -1.37 -2.67 -0.90
N GLY A 201 -1.90 -1.97 0.12
CA GLY A 201 -1.20 -1.79 1.39
C GLY A 201 -0.74 -3.12 1.98
N ALA A 202 -1.61 -4.12 2.05
CA ALA A 202 -1.26 -5.47 2.47
C ALA A 202 -0.20 -6.14 1.58
N TYR A 203 -0.28 -5.96 0.26
CA TYR A 203 0.69 -6.51 -0.68
C TYR A 203 2.10 -5.97 -0.44
N PHE A 204 2.22 -4.70 -0.07
CA PHE A 204 3.51 -4.10 0.26
C PHE A 204 4.02 -4.52 1.64
N THR A 205 3.16 -4.52 2.66
CA THR A 205 3.57 -4.71 4.06
C THR A 205 3.73 -6.17 4.47
N LEU A 206 3.02 -7.11 3.82
CA LEU A 206 2.96 -8.52 4.22
C LEU A 206 3.61 -9.46 3.18
N PRO A 207 4.87 -9.89 3.37
CA PRO A 207 5.56 -10.76 2.42
C PRO A 207 4.83 -12.07 2.12
N ALA A 208 4.17 -12.67 3.12
CA ALA A 208 3.41 -13.90 2.93
C ALA A 208 2.20 -13.71 2.00
N TYR A 209 1.53 -12.56 2.08
CA TYR A 209 0.42 -12.24 1.18
C TYR A 209 0.92 -11.96 -0.23
N ARG A 210 2.02 -11.20 -0.39
CA ARG A 210 2.66 -10.98 -1.69
C ARG A 210 3.08 -12.28 -2.37
N ALA A 211 3.71 -13.20 -1.64
CA ALA A 211 4.07 -14.51 -2.16
C ALA A 211 2.84 -15.33 -2.57
N TYR A 212 1.78 -15.29 -1.76
CA TYR A 212 0.52 -15.94 -2.09
C TYR A 212 -0.14 -15.39 -3.36
N VAL A 213 -0.17 -14.07 -3.51
CA VAL A 213 -0.70 -13.37 -4.69
C VAL A 213 0.00 -13.83 -5.97
N HIS A 214 1.34 -13.83 -5.97
CA HIS A 214 2.14 -14.32 -7.10
C HIS A 214 1.88 -15.80 -7.39
N HIS A 215 1.90 -16.64 -6.35
CA HIS A 215 1.62 -18.06 -6.50
C HIS A 215 0.23 -18.32 -7.09
N PHE A 216 -0.80 -17.61 -6.63
CA PHE A 216 -2.15 -17.75 -7.16
C PHE A 216 -2.22 -17.31 -8.63
N TYR A 217 -1.62 -16.17 -8.97
CA TYR A 217 -1.55 -15.68 -10.34
C TYR A 217 -0.92 -16.73 -11.26
N ASP A 218 0.19 -17.33 -10.84
CA ASP A 218 0.96 -18.28 -11.67
C ASP A 218 0.34 -19.67 -11.79
N THR A 219 -0.36 -20.14 -10.76
CA THR A 219 -0.79 -21.54 -10.69
C THR A 219 -2.30 -21.73 -10.78
N ALA A 220 -3.09 -20.74 -10.38
CA ALA A 220 -4.55 -20.86 -10.37
C ALA A 220 -5.22 -20.20 -11.59
N MET A 221 -4.57 -19.19 -12.18
CA MET A 221 -5.03 -18.53 -13.40
C MET A 221 -4.41 -19.19 -14.64
N THR A 222 -5.21 -19.35 -15.69
CA THR A 222 -4.72 -19.79 -16.99
C THR A 222 -3.95 -18.67 -17.69
N ALA A 223 -3.07 -19.02 -18.63
CA ALA A 223 -2.36 -18.03 -19.44
C ALA A 223 -3.31 -17.06 -20.17
N ARG A 224 -4.48 -17.54 -20.61
CA ARG A 224 -5.52 -16.70 -21.21
C ARG A 224 -6.10 -15.68 -20.23
N GLU A 225 -6.34 -16.08 -18.99
CA GLU A 225 -6.83 -15.17 -17.94
C GLU A 225 -5.79 -14.12 -17.58
N GLN A 226 -4.55 -14.54 -17.37
CA GLN A 226 -3.42 -13.64 -17.13
C GLN A 226 -3.28 -12.61 -18.27
N ALA A 227 -3.34 -13.06 -19.53
CA ALA A 227 -3.28 -12.18 -20.69
C ALA A 227 -4.47 -11.21 -20.76
N ALA A 228 -5.68 -11.66 -20.41
CA ALA A 228 -6.87 -10.80 -20.42
C ALA A 228 -6.80 -9.68 -19.36
N PHE A 229 -6.40 -10.01 -18.12
CA PHE A 229 -6.18 -9.01 -17.08
C PHE A 229 -5.05 -8.05 -17.44
N ARG A 230 -3.92 -8.56 -17.94
CA ARG A 230 -2.81 -7.73 -18.42
C ARG A 230 -3.26 -6.77 -19.54
N GLY A 231 -4.05 -7.27 -20.50
CA GLY A 231 -4.59 -6.43 -21.59
C GLY A 231 -5.47 -5.30 -21.07
N PHE A 232 -6.35 -5.58 -20.11
CA PHE A 232 -7.17 -4.57 -19.43
C PHE A 232 -6.31 -3.50 -18.71
N LEU A 233 -5.28 -3.91 -17.98
CA LEU A 233 -4.39 -2.99 -17.25
C LEU A 233 -3.55 -2.14 -18.22
N VAL A 234 -3.02 -2.73 -19.28
CA VAL A 234 -2.28 -1.99 -20.32
C VAL A 234 -3.17 -0.96 -21.01
N ALA A 235 -4.42 -1.33 -21.32
CA ALA A 235 -5.40 -0.39 -21.86
C ALA A 235 -5.73 0.76 -20.88
N SER A 236 -5.54 0.53 -19.57
CA SER A 236 -5.67 1.55 -18.51
C SER A 236 -4.37 2.32 -18.25
N GLY A 237 -3.34 2.10 -19.07
CA GLY A 237 -2.07 2.83 -19.06
C GLY A 237 -0.99 2.28 -18.13
N TYR A 238 -1.21 1.14 -17.47
CA TYR A 238 -0.20 0.48 -16.63
C TYR A 238 0.94 -0.10 -17.47
N ASP A 239 2.14 -0.12 -16.91
CA ASP A 239 3.33 -0.64 -17.58
C ASP A 239 3.32 -2.17 -17.71
N PRO A 240 3.29 -2.71 -18.94
CA PRO A 240 3.31 -4.15 -19.17
C PRO A 240 4.61 -4.85 -18.77
N ALA A 241 5.70 -4.10 -18.56
CA ALA A 241 7.01 -4.64 -18.18
C ALA A 241 7.16 -4.81 -16.66
N ASP A 242 6.36 -4.11 -15.86
CA ASP A 242 6.34 -4.26 -14.41
C ASP A 242 5.42 -5.43 -14.00
N ARG A 243 6.02 -6.61 -13.85
CA ARG A 243 5.27 -7.81 -13.47
C ARG A 243 4.62 -7.70 -12.09
N ASP A 244 5.31 -7.12 -11.11
CA ASP A 244 4.78 -7.02 -9.75
C ASP A 244 3.54 -6.13 -9.72
N LEU A 245 3.58 -5.01 -10.43
CA LEU A 245 2.44 -4.12 -10.65
C LEU A 245 1.26 -4.87 -11.28
N ILE A 246 1.47 -5.55 -12.41
CA ILE A 246 0.41 -6.29 -13.13
C ILE A 246 -0.24 -7.35 -12.24
N VAL A 247 0.55 -8.11 -11.48
CA VAL A 247 0.04 -9.16 -10.59
C VAL A 247 -0.74 -8.56 -9.41
N ASN A 248 -0.20 -7.52 -8.77
CA ASN A 248 -0.84 -6.83 -7.65
C ASN A 248 -2.20 -6.25 -8.06
N GLU A 249 -2.23 -5.52 -9.18
CA GLU A 249 -3.43 -4.92 -9.76
C GLU A 249 -4.47 -5.97 -10.17
N THR A 250 -4.03 -7.05 -10.81
CA THR A 250 -4.92 -8.15 -11.19
C THR A 250 -5.72 -8.65 -10.00
N ILE A 251 -5.06 -8.89 -8.86
CA ILE A 251 -5.73 -9.36 -7.65
C ILE A 251 -6.61 -8.28 -7.02
N ALA A 252 -6.16 -7.03 -6.99
CA ALA A 252 -6.93 -5.92 -6.44
C ALA A 252 -8.26 -5.75 -7.19
N TYR A 253 -8.23 -5.68 -8.53
CA TYR A 253 -9.42 -5.66 -9.37
C TYR A 253 -10.27 -6.92 -9.23
N MET A 254 -9.63 -8.10 -9.31
CA MET A 254 -10.34 -9.37 -9.28
C MET A 254 -11.09 -9.55 -7.95
N VAL A 255 -10.50 -9.22 -6.79
CA VAL A 255 -11.04 -9.62 -5.48
C VAL A 255 -11.63 -8.45 -4.71
N PHE A 256 -11.01 -7.28 -4.76
CA PHE A 256 -11.31 -6.14 -3.90
C PHE A 256 -12.10 -5.02 -4.61
N THR A 257 -12.18 -5.07 -5.95
CA THR A 257 -13.05 -4.20 -6.78
C THR A 257 -14.26 -4.96 -7.29
N ARG A 258 -15.23 -5.25 -6.40
CA ARG A 258 -16.39 -6.08 -6.74
C ARG A 258 -17.57 -5.32 -7.36
N ASP A 259 -17.51 -4.00 -7.34
CA ASP A 259 -18.53 -3.13 -7.92
C ASP A 259 -18.44 -3.16 -9.46
N PRO A 260 -19.52 -3.53 -10.17
CA PRO A 260 -19.50 -3.67 -11.62
C PRO A 260 -19.28 -2.34 -12.37
N ASN A 261 -19.47 -1.19 -11.70
CA ASN A 261 -19.15 0.11 -12.28
C ASN A 261 -17.64 0.35 -12.40
N PHE A 262 -16.83 -0.39 -11.63
CA PHE A 262 -15.37 -0.32 -11.66
C PHE A 262 -14.77 -1.52 -12.37
N PHE A 263 -15.29 -2.72 -12.10
CA PHE A 263 -14.76 -3.94 -12.70
C PHE A 263 -15.81 -5.06 -12.79
N ALA A 264 -15.98 -5.58 -14.01
CA ALA A 264 -16.87 -6.69 -14.29
C ALA A 264 -16.13 -7.79 -15.05
N ALA A 265 -16.68 -9.02 -15.01
CA ALA A 265 -16.08 -10.15 -15.73
C ALA A 265 -15.95 -9.89 -17.24
N ALA A 266 -16.93 -9.19 -17.82
CA ALA A 266 -16.94 -8.82 -19.22
C ALA A 266 -15.75 -7.92 -19.63
N THR A 267 -15.24 -7.09 -18.70
CA THR A 267 -14.08 -6.21 -18.94
C THR A 267 -12.82 -6.98 -19.34
N VAL A 268 -12.70 -8.23 -18.87
CA VAL A 268 -11.58 -9.13 -19.19
C VAL A 268 -12.05 -10.36 -19.99
N GLY A 269 -13.22 -10.28 -20.63
CA GLY A 269 -13.75 -11.37 -21.48
C GLY A 269 -14.06 -12.68 -20.74
N LEU A 270 -14.30 -12.62 -19.42
CA LEU A 270 -14.67 -13.78 -18.60
C LEU A 270 -16.18 -13.84 -18.39
N SER A 271 -16.70 -15.06 -18.15
CA SER A 271 -18.05 -15.21 -17.62
C SER A 271 -18.11 -14.83 -16.14
N ALA A 272 -19.28 -14.34 -15.69
CA ALA A 272 -19.51 -14.03 -14.27
C ALA A 272 -19.23 -15.25 -13.36
N ALA A 273 -19.62 -16.46 -13.82
CA ALA A 273 -19.38 -17.70 -13.09
C ALA A 273 -17.88 -18.01 -12.94
N ARG A 274 -17.08 -17.73 -13.99
CA ARG A 274 -15.64 -17.94 -13.94
C ARG A 274 -14.94 -16.94 -13.02
N LEU A 275 -15.28 -15.66 -13.10
CA LEU A 275 -14.76 -14.65 -12.17
C LEU A 275 -15.14 -14.97 -10.72
N ALA A 276 -16.37 -15.40 -10.46
CA ALA A 276 -16.80 -15.82 -9.13
C ALA A 276 -16.02 -17.05 -8.63
N SER A 277 -15.70 -18.01 -9.51
CA SER A 277 -14.86 -19.16 -9.17
C SER A 277 -13.42 -18.75 -8.80
N LEU A 278 -12.81 -17.86 -9.59
CA LEU A 278 -11.50 -17.29 -9.28
C LEU A 278 -11.48 -16.60 -7.91
N ARG A 279 -12.46 -15.73 -7.63
CA ARG A 279 -12.63 -15.06 -6.33
C ARG A 279 -12.72 -16.05 -5.18
N ARG A 280 -13.59 -17.07 -5.30
CA ARG A 280 -13.76 -18.10 -4.24
C ARG A 280 -12.46 -18.87 -3.98
N ARG A 281 -11.74 -19.28 -5.03
CA ARG A 281 -10.45 -19.99 -4.88
C ARG A 281 -9.40 -19.11 -4.22
N PHE A 282 -9.30 -17.84 -4.62
CA PHE A 282 -8.37 -16.89 -4.02
C PHE A 282 -8.67 -16.69 -2.53
N VAL A 283 -9.92 -16.38 -2.18
CA VAL A 283 -10.28 -16.16 -0.77
C VAL A 283 -10.15 -17.43 0.08
N GLY A 284 -10.43 -18.61 -0.51
CA GLY A 284 -10.28 -19.89 0.16
C GLY A 284 -8.83 -20.25 0.48
N GLY A 285 -7.89 -19.89 -0.39
CA GLY A 285 -6.45 -20.14 -0.20
C GLY A 285 -5.69 -19.01 0.50
N MET A 286 -6.29 -17.84 0.66
CA MET A 286 -5.62 -16.68 1.26
C MET A 286 -5.17 -16.97 2.70
N PRO A 287 -3.94 -16.59 3.10
CA PRO A 287 -3.47 -16.70 4.47
C PRO A 287 -4.43 -16.08 5.49
N HIS A 288 -4.44 -16.60 6.72
CA HIS A 288 -5.31 -16.09 7.78
C HIS A 288 -4.74 -14.78 8.38
N PHE A 289 -5.17 -13.64 7.85
CA PHE A 289 -4.90 -12.31 8.39
C PHE A 289 -6.08 -11.36 8.12
N TRP A 290 -5.98 -10.09 8.53
CA TRP A 290 -7.09 -9.14 8.54
C TRP A 290 -7.77 -8.96 7.16
N LEU A 291 -7.02 -8.95 6.06
CA LEU A 291 -7.57 -8.70 4.71
C LEU A 291 -8.51 -9.82 4.27
N ARG A 292 -8.29 -11.06 4.74
CA ARG A 292 -9.15 -12.20 4.36
C ARG A 292 -10.61 -11.99 4.74
N ARG A 293 -10.87 -11.39 5.91
CA ARG A 293 -12.23 -11.03 6.32
C ARG A 293 -12.81 -9.97 5.37
N MET A 294 -12.02 -8.98 5.00
CA MET A 294 -12.45 -7.87 4.13
C MET A 294 -12.79 -8.31 2.71
N ALA A 295 -12.12 -9.34 2.17
CA ALA A 295 -12.38 -9.85 0.82
C ALA A 295 -13.82 -10.40 0.63
N SER A 296 -14.44 -10.87 1.72
CA SER A 296 -15.81 -11.40 1.73
C SER A 296 -16.83 -10.49 2.40
N ALA A 297 -16.38 -9.55 3.23
CA ALA A 297 -17.26 -8.61 3.92
C ALA A 297 -17.96 -7.64 2.95
N PRO A 298 -19.17 -7.15 3.28
CA PRO A 298 -19.75 -6.02 2.58
C PRO A 298 -18.83 -4.79 2.67
N LEU A 299 -18.94 -3.88 1.70
CA LEU A 299 -18.28 -2.57 1.75
C LEU A 299 -18.82 -1.78 2.95
N PRO A 300 -18.02 -0.88 3.56
CA PRO A 300 -18.53 -0.03 4.63
C PRO A 300 -19.71 0.81 4.13
N ALA A 301 -20.77 0.89 4.94
CA ALA A 301 -21.93 1.72 4.65
C ALA A 301 -21.75 3.11 5.27
N HIS A 302 -22.19 4.15 4.54
CA HIS A 302 -22.13 5.52 5.07
C HIS A 302 -23.25 5.74 6.06
N HIS A 303 -22.90 6.16 7.27
CA HIS A 303 -23.86 6.61 8.26
C HIS A 303 -23.99 8.11 8.12
N ALA A 304 -24.97 8.55 7.31
CA ALA A 304 -25.33 9.96 7.30
C ALA A 304 -25.71 10.37 8.73
N PRO A 305 -25.19 11.49 9.26
CA PRO A 305 -25.70 12.01 10.52
C PRO A 305 -27.22 12.22 10.37
N PRO A 306 -28.03 11.90 11.39
CA PRO A 306 -29.46 12.16 11.33
C PRO A 306 -29.69 13.63 10.99
N LEU A 307 -30.60 13.91 10.05
CA LEU A 307 -30.93 15.28 9.68
C LEU A 307 -31.31 16.05 10.96
N PRO A 308 -30.71 17.23 11.22
CA PRO A 308 -31.13 18.06 12.34
C PRO A 308 -32.59 18.47 12.11
N GLY A 309 -33.50 17.93 12.93
CA GLY A 309 -34.93 18.24 12.87
C GLY A 309 -35.89 17.05 12.83
N ALA A 310 -35.41 15.80 12.70
CA ALA A 310 -36.24 14.61 12.90
C ALA A 310 -36.40 14.28 14.40
N SER A 311 -36.74 15.27 15.23
CA SER A 311 -37.29 15.00 16.57
C SER A 311 -38.69 14.44 16.36
N GLY A 312 -38.84 13.15 16.66
CA GLY A 312 -40.11 12.46 16.57
C GLY A 312 -41.23 13.27 17.21
N THR A 313 -42.31 13.45 16.48
CA THR A 313 -43.61 13.77 17.06
C THR A 313 -44.02 12.57 17.90
N GLY A 314 -43.53 12.56 19.14
CA GLY A 314 -44.09 11.76 20.21
C GLY A 314 -45.58 12.06 20.26
N SER A 315 -46.37 11.06 19.87
CA SER A 315 -47.81 11.02 20.04
C SER A 315 -48.12 11.13 21.53
N PHE A 316 -48.29 12.35 22.00
CA PHE A 316 -49.03 12.65 23.22
C PHE A 316 -50.45 13.02 22.79
N ARG A 317 -51.38 12.06 22.93
CA ARG A 317 -52.79 12.30 23.25
C ARG A 317 -53.42 11.03 23.79
N ASP A 318 -53.57 11.03 25.11
CA ASP A 318 -54.54 10.25 25.86
C ASP A 318 -55.98 10.75 25.61
N ARG A 319 -56.94 9.87 25.92
CA ARG A 319 -58.39 10.04 26.17
C ARG A 319 -59.34 9.83 25.01
#